data_AF-A0A060VTL1-F1
#
_entry.id   AF-A0A060VTL1-F1
#
_cell.length_a   1.000
_cell.length_b   1.000
_cell.length_c   1.000
_cell.angle_alpha   90.00
_cell.angle_beta   90.00
_cell.angle_gamma   90.00
#
_symmetry.space_group_name_H-M   'P 1'
#
loop_
_entity.id
_entity.type
_entity.pdbx_description
1 polymer ?
#
loop_
_entity_poly.entity_id
_entity_poly.type
_entity_poly.pdbx_seq_one_letter_code
_entity_poly.pdbx_strand_id
1 'polypeptide(L)' 'MSLIESVIPTCFKHTTIVPVPKNTKATCLNDYRPEALTSVAIKCFEMLVMAHINTIIPETLDPLQDL' A
#
# COMPACT_ATOMS: atom_id res chain seq x y z
N MET A 1 20.69 -10.88 -3.46
CA MET A 1 21.39 -10.76 -2.15
C MET A 1 20.42 -10.49 -1.00
N SER A 2 19.59 -9.45 -1.03
CA SER A 2 18.67 -9.10 0.09
C SER A 2 17.83 -10.27 0.67
N LEU A 3 17.20 -11.12 -0.15
CA LEU A 3 16.40 -12.25 0.35
C LEU A 3 17.25 -13.35 1.03
N ILE A 4 18.47 -13.57 0.54
CA ILE A 4 19.42 -14.55 1.07
C ILE A 4 20.02 -14.04 2.39
N GLU A 5 20.23 -12.74 2.49
CA GLU A 5 20.84 -12.09 3.65
C GLU A 5 19.81 -11.66 4.71
N SER A 6 18.50 -11.89 4.48
CA SER A 6 17.40 -11.40 5.32
C SER A 6 17.48 -9.88 5.64
N VAL A 7 18.08 -9.11 4.74
CA VAL A 7 18.20 -7.66 4.90
C VAL A 7 17.03 -6.98 4.23
N ILE A 8 16.25 -6.23 5.00
CA ILE A 8 15.17 -5.38 4.48
C ILE A 8 15.80 -4.15 3.79
N PRO A 9 15.55 -3.91 2.49
CA PRO A 9 16.01 -2.72 1.80
C PRO A 9 15.56 -1.44 2.50
N THR A 10 16.41 -0.40 2.51
CA THR A 10 16.10 0.87 3.19
C THR A 10 14.86 1.57 2.62
N CYS A 11 14.60 1.41 1.32
CA CYS A 11 13.40 1.92 0.65
C CYS A 11 12.08 1.24 1.08
N PHE A 12 12.16 0.17 1.88
CA PHE A 12 10.99 -0.47 2.50
C PHE A 12 10.74 0.05 3.92
N LYS A 13 11.75 0.71 4.53
CA LYS A 13 11.69 1.18 5.91
C LYS A 13 11.05 2.57 6.04
N HIS A 14 11.00 3.34 4.96
CA HIS A 14 10.51 4.71 4.97
C HIS A 14 9.57 4.95 3.78
N THR A 15 8.53 5.76 4.01
CA THR A 15 7.59 6.22 3.00
C THR A 15 7.36 7.72 3.17
N THR A 16 7.12 8.43 2.08
CA THR A 16 6.79 9.86 2.12
C THR A 16 5.29 10.01 2.27
N ILE A 17 4.84 10.75 3.29
CA ILE A 17 3.42 11.06 3.48
C ILE A 17 3.10 12.40 2.84
N VAL A 18 2.17 12.41 1.89
CA VAL A 18 1.66 13.62 1.24
C VAL A 18 0.32 13.99 1.87
N PRO A 19 0.17 15.19 2.43
CA PRO A 19 -1.12 15.67 2.90
C PRO A 19 -1.98 16.08 1.69
N VAL A 20 -3.08 15.37 1.47
CA VAL A 20 -4.04 15.69 0.40
C VAL A 20 -5.26 16.38 1.00
N PRO A 21 -5.64 17.58 0.52
CA PRO A 21 -6.86 18.25 0.97
C PRO A 21 -8.10 17.38 0.77
N LYS A 22 -8.94 17.24 1.80
CA LYS A 22 -10.25 16.59 1.69
C LYS A 22 -11.23 17.42 0.86
N ASN A 23 -11.13 18.74 1.01
CA ASN A 23 -12.00 19.73 0.38
C ASN A 23 -11.17 20.76 -0.39
N THR A 24 -11.81 21.52 -1.28
CA THR A 24 -11.17 22.58 -2.09
C THR A 24 -10.53 23.69 -1.26
N LYS A 25 -10.95 23.88 -0.01
CA LYS A 25 -10.30 24.76 0.96
C LYS A 25 -9.94 23.93 2.19
N ALA A 26 -8.65 23.89 2.51
CA ALA A 26 -8.16 23.37 3.78
C ALA A 26 -7.84 24.58 4.67
N THR A 27 -8.46 24.65 5.84
CA THR A 27 -8.28 25.76 6.80
C THR A 27 -7.53 25.32 8.04
N CYS A 28 -7.51 24.02 8.33
CA CYS A 28 -6.74 23.43 9.42
C CYS A 28 -6.09 22.10 9.02
N LEU A 29 -5.15 21.61 9.84
CA LEU A 29 -4.45 20.34 9.57
C LEU A 29 -5.40 19.14 9.48
N ASN A 30 -6.54 19.18 10.17
CA ASN A 30 -7.54 18.11 10.15
C ASN A 30 -8.27 17.98 8.80
N ASP A 31 -8.16 18.98 7.92
CA ASP A 31 -8.75 18.97 6.58
C ASP A 31 -7.90 18.21 5.57
N TYR A 32 -6.70 17.76 5.96
CA TYR A 32 -5.87 16.90 5.14
C TYR A 32 -6.10 15.44 5.51
N ARG A 33 -6.05 14.58 4.50
CA ARG A 33 -5.84 13.15 4.70
C ARG A 33 -4.40 12.80 4.32
N PRO A 34 -3.73 11.93 5.08
CA PRO A 34 -2.41 11.46 4.71
C PRO A 34 -2.52 10.44 3.58
N GLU A 35 -1.75 10.62 2.52
CA GLU A 35 -1.57 9.63 1.44
C GLU A 35 -0.11 9.18 1.42
N ALA A 36 0.13 7.87 1.48
CA ALA A 36 1.49 7.34 1.42
C ALA A 36 1.97 7.26 -0.03
N LEU A 37 3.11 7.90 -0.32
CA LEU A 37 3.82 7.71 -1.57
C LEU A 37 4.67 6.46 -1.50
N THR A 38 4.18 5.41 -2.16
CA THR A 38 4.86 4.13 -2.25
C THR A 38 6.10 4.24 -3.14
N SER A 39 7.24 3.72 -2.67
CA SER A 39 8.43 3.59 -3.53
C SER A 39 8.15 2.59 -4.65
N VAL A 40 8.83 2.72 -5.80
CA VAL A 40 8.70 1.78 -6.93
C VAL A 40 8.92 0.34 -6.47
N ALA A 41 9.88 0.12 -5.57
CA ALA A 41 10.21 -1.19 -5.07
C ALA A 41 9.07 -1.82 -4.23
N ILE A 42 8.43 -1.04 -3.34
CA ILE A 42 7.23 -1.50 -2.62
C ILE A 42 6.05 -1.69 -3.58
N LYS A 43 5.91 -0.84 -4.60
CA LYS A 43 4.82 -0.98 -5.58
C LYS A 43 4.92 -2.27 -6.38
N CYS A 44 6.13 -2.65 -6.79
CA CYS A 44 6.37 -3.95 -7.40
C CYS A 44 6.06 -5.10 -6.43
N PHE A 45 6.42 -4.96 -5.16
CA PHE A 45 6.13 -5.98 -4.15
C PHE A 45 4.62 -6.15 -3.92
N GLU A 46 3.86 -5.05 -3.83
CA GLU A 46 2.40 -5.05 -3.75
C GLU A 46 1.79 -5.85 -4.91
N MET A 47 2.22 -5.59 -6.14
CA MET A 47 1.75 -6.33 -7.32
C MET A 47 2.07 -7.82 -7.26
N LEU A 48 3.29 -8.18 -6.86
CA LEU A 48 3.73 -9.58 -6.76
C LEU A 48 2.94 -10.33 -5.69
N VAL A 49 2.78 -9.72 -4.51
CA VAL A 49 2.03 -10.30 -3.39
C VAL A 49 0.55 -10.43 -3.76
N MET A 50 -0.05 -9.40 -4.36
CA MET A 50 -1.45 -9.46 -4.80
C MET A 50 -1.67 -10.56 -5.84
N ALA A 51 -0.78 -10.67 -6.84
CA ALA A 51 -0.85 -11.75 -7.83
C ALA A 51 -0.78 -13.12 -7.16
N HIS A 52 0.12 -13.32 -6.19
CA HIS A 52 0.21 -14.57 -5.44
C HIS A 52 -1.03 -14.84 -4.60
N ILE A 53 -1.52 -13.86 -3.84
CA ILE A 53 -2.74 -13.97 -3.03
C ILE A 53 -3.93 -14.38 -3.91
N ASN A 54 -4.10 -13.75 -5.07
CA ASN A 54 -5.19 -14.09 -5.99
C ASN A 54 -5.09 -15.51 -6.57
N THR A 55 -3.89 -16.11 -6.62
CA THR A 55 -3.75 -17.52 -7.05
C THR A 55 -4.16 -18.53 -5.97
N ILE A 56 -4.17 -18.10 -4.70
CA ILE A 56 -4.47 -18.99 -3.55
C ILE A 56 -5.86 -18.75 -2.97
N ILE A 57 -6.49 -17.61 -3.25
CA ILE A 57 -7.88 -17.33 -2.88
C ILE A 57 -8.82 -18.00 -3.90
N PRO A 58 -9.76 -18.85 -3.46
CA PRO A 58 -10.77 -19.43 -4.35
C PRO A 58 -11.66 -18.34 -4.98
N GLU A 59 -11.98 -18.50 -6.27
CA GLU A 59 -12.82 -17.57 -7.06
C GLU A 59 -14.25 -17.35 -6.50
N THR A 60 -14.66 -18.14 -5.50
CA THR A 60 -15.98 -18.09 -4.86
C THR A 60 -16.09 -17.09 -3.72
N LEU A 61 -14.99 -16.45 -3.31
CA LEU A 61 -15.03 -15.38 -2.32
C LEU A 61 -15.39 -14.06 -3.00
N ASP A 62 -16.68 -13.85 -3.25
CA ASP A 62 -17.21 -12.49 -3.40
C ASP A 62 -17.13 -11.82 -2.01
N PRO A 63 -16.34 -10.74 -1.82
CA PRO A 63 -16.15 -10.11 -0.52
C PRO A 63 -17.42 -9.53 0.14
N LEU A 64 -18.55 -9.50 -0.59
CA LEU A 64 -19.85 -9.01 -0.12
C LEU A 64 -20.89 -10.12 0.13
N GLN A 65 -20.56 -11.39 -0.09
CA GLN A 65 -21.54 -12.51 -0.08
C GLN A 65 -21.51 -13.38 1.20
N ASP A 66 -21.45 -12.77 2.38
CA ASP A 66 -21.81 -13.45 3.64
C ASP A 66 -22.78 -12.57 4.48
N LEU A 67 -23.79 -12.00 3.84
CA LEU A 67 -24.99 -11.46 4.51
C LEU A 67 -26.26 -12.19 4.05
#